data_AF-A0A426X4B0-F1
#
_entry.id   AF-A0A426X4B0-F1
#
_cell.length_a   1.000
_cell.length_b   1.000
_cell.length_c   1.000
_cell.angle_alpha   90.00
_cell.angle_beta   90.00
_cell.angle_gamma   90.00
#
_symmetry.space_group_name_H-M   'P 1'
#
loop_
_entity.id
_entity.type
_entity.pdbx_description
1 polymer ?
#
loop_
_entity_poly.entity_id
_entity_poly.type
_entity_poly.pdbx_seq_one_letter_code
_entity_poly.pdbx_strand_id
1 'polypeptide(L)'
;MALYGTSDAIMCWAFPMTLYGIVQGWYGLLPLASINSFDQLVREFEANFLTSTLFKPIVVSLLEMRQKEDEHLGLYLARFIKEIRAIPDKHPSLVIQAFMIGIRPSRLFWLLME
;
A
#
# COMPACT_ATOMS: atom_id res chain seq x y z
N MET A 1 -30.89 18.74 17.81
CA MET A 1 -30.06 17.94 16.88
C MET A 1 -28.78 18.70 16.60
N ALA A 2 -27.71 18.47 17.36
CA ALA A 2 -26.39 19.13 17.14
C ALA A 2 -25.19 18.21 17.46
N LEU A 3 -25.44 16.96 17.85
CA LEU A 3 -24.40 16.03 18.29
C LEU A 3 -23.64 15.38 17.12
N TYR A 4 -24.29 15.19 15.97
CA TYR A 4 -23.65 14.59 14.79
C TYR A 4 -22.60 15.51 14.16
N GLY A 5 -22.90 16.80 13.99
CA GLY A 5 -21.96 17.75 13.38
C GLY A 5 -20.73 18.05 14.25
N THR A 6 -20.88 18.00 15.58
CA THR A 6 -19.74 18.14 16.51
C THR A 6 -18.86 16.90 16.52
N SER A 7 -19.46 15.70 16.46
CA SER A 7 -18.72 14.44 16.38
C SER A 7 -17.90 14.31 15.09
N ASP A 8 -18.47 14.71 13.95
CA ASP A 8 -17.78 14.67 12.66
C ASP A 8 -16.62 15.66 12.61
N ALA A 9 -16.80 16.88 13.13
CA ALA A 9 -15.72 17.86 13.21
C ALA A 9 -14.54 17.36 14.05
N ILE A 10 -14.82 16.69 15.18
CA ILE A 10 -13.79 16.09 16.03
C ILE A 10 -13.09 14.93 15.31
N MET A 11 -13.83 14.07 14.63
CA MET A 11 -13.24 12.95 13.87
C MET A 11 -12.38 13.44 12.71
N CYS A 12 -12.83 14.43 11.93
CA CYS A 12 -12.02 15.04 10.88
C CYS A 12 -10.74 15.69 11.42
N TRP A 13 -10.80 16.30 12.61
CA TRP A 13 -9.63 16.90 13.24
C TRP A 13 -8.64 15.88 13.80
N ALA A 14 -9.12 14.78 14.37
CA ALA A 14 -8.27 13.74 14.95
C ALA A 14 -7.70 12.78 13.90
N PHE A 15 -8.39 12.58 12.77
CA PHE A 15 -8.01 11.63 11.72
C PHE A 15 -6.58 11.82 11.22
N PRO A 16 -6.07 13.04 10.90
CA PRO A 16 -4.69 13.25 10.47
C PRO A 16 -3.65 12.79 11.48
N MET A 17 -3.97 12.81 12.78
CA MET A 17 -3.05 12.37 13.85
C MET A 17 -2.91 10.84 13.89
N THR A 18 -3.81 10.11 13.23
CA THR A 18 -3.71 8.65 13.07
C THR A 18 -2.91 8.23 11.82
N LEU A 19 -2.62 9.19 10.93
CA LEU A 19 -1.92 8.95 9.67
C LEU A 19 -0.41 9.15 9.84
N TYR A 20 0.39 8.31 9.18
CA TYR A 20 1.86 8.36 9.24
C TYR A 20 2.48 8.52 7.85
N GLY A 21 3.62 9.23 7.78
CA GLY A 21 4.43 9.32 6.56
C GLY A 21 3.78 10.12 5.43
N ILE A 22 3.85 9.61 4.20
CA ILE A 22 3.31 10.26 2.97
C ILE A 22 1.82 10.58 3.11
N VAL A 23 1.10 9.78 3.91
CA VAL A 23 -0.32 9.92 4.18
C VAL A 23 -0.65 11.23 4.91
N GLN A 24 0.24 11.68 5.80
CA GLN A 24 0.07 12.91 6.55
C GLN A 24 0.23 14.15 5.66
N GLY A 25 1.13 14.09 4.66
CA GLY A 25 1.36 15.17 3.70
C GLY A 25 0.17 15.40 2.77
N TRP A 26 -0.55 14.34 2.40
CA TRP A 26 -1.75 14.45 1.56
C TRP A 26 -2.88 15.24 2.24
N TYR A 27 -3.10 15.03 3.54
CA TYR A 27 -4.16 15.77 4.25
C TYR A 27 -3.92 17.29 4.20
N GLY A 28 -2.66 17.74 4.22
CA GLY A 28 -2.30 19.15 4.07
C GLY A 28 -2.43 19.72 2.66
N LEU A 29 -2.62 18.86 1.64
CA LEU A 29 -2.83 19.26 0.24
C LEU A 29 -4.31 19.33 -0.15
N LEU A 30 -5.21 18.91 0.74
CA LEU A 30 -6.65 18.99 0.50
C LEU A 30 -7.10 20.46 0.50
N PRO A 31 -7.96 20.87 -0.45
CA PRO A 31 -8.49 22.22 -0.48
C PRO A 31 -9.23 22.54 0.83
N LEU A 32 -8.88 23.67 1.45
CA LEU A 32 -9.61 24.19 2.61
C LEU A 32 -11.10 24.29 2.26
N ALA A 33 -11.96 23.63 3.05
CA ALA A 33 -13.41 23.51 2.87
C ALA A 33 -13.93 22.44 1.87
N SER A 34 -13.12 21.47 1.44
CA SER A 34 -13.61 20.33 0.65
C SER A 34 -14.22 19.19 1.47
N ILE A 35 -14.07 19.19 2.80
CA ILE A 35 -14.47 18.09 3.69
C ILE A 35 -15.52 18.60 4.66
N ASN A 36 -16.76 18.15 4.48
CA ASN A 36 -17.90 18.60 5.30
C ASN A 36 -18.36 17.54 6.30
N SER A 37 -17.84 16.31 6.19
CA SER A 37 -18.15 15.18 7.08
C SER A 37 -16.98 14.19 7.14
N PHE A 38 -16.98 13.36 8.17
CA PHE A 38 -15.97 12.32 8.32
C PHE A 38 -16.10 11.25 7.22
N ASP A 39 -17.32 10.91 6.81
CA ASP A 39 -17.57 9.97 5.71
C ASP A 39 -16.96 10.46 4.38
N GLN A 40 -17.04 11.77 4.11
CA GLN A 40 -16.44 12.36 2.91
C GLN A 40 -14.91 12.31 2.98
N LEU A 41 -14.32 12.56 4.15
CA LEU A 41 -12.88 12.41 4.38
C LEU A 41 -12.40 10.98 4.11
N VAL A 42 -13.14 9.99 4.60
CA VAL A 42 -12.83 8.57 4.38
C VAL A 42 -12.92 8.22 2.90
N ARG A 43 -13.96 8.63 2.18
CA ARG A 43 -14.09 8.38 0.73
C ARG A 43 -12.96 9.01 -0.08
N GLU A 44 -12.58 10.25 0.22
CA GLU A 44 -11.46 10.92 -0.45
C GLU A 44 -10.14 10.23 -0.13
N PHE A 45 -9.95 9.78 1.12
CA PHE A 45 -8.79 8.99 1.52
C PHE A 45 -8.73 7.67 0.74
N GLU A 46 -9.83 6.93 0.66
CA GLU A 46 -9.93 5.68 -0.10
C GLU A 46 -9.69 5.92 -1.60
N ALA A 47 -10.29 6.95 -2.19
CA ALA A 47 -10.14 7.28 -3.61
C ALA A 47 -8.68 7.63 -3.98
N ASN A 48 -8.01 8.40 -3.14
CA ASN A 48 -6.65 8.86 -3.39
C ASN A 48 -5.60 7.80 -3.04
N PHE A 49 -5.75 7.13 -1.89
CA PHE A 49 -4.78 6.15 -1.38
C PHE A 49 -5.04 4.74 -1.87
N LEU A 50 -6.27 4.20 -1.72
CA LEU A 50 -6.57 2.82 -2.08
C LEU A 50 -6.63 2.60 -3.60
N THR A 51 -7.23 3.53 -4.36
CA THR A 51 -7.48 3.30 -5.79
C THR A 51 -6.45 3.87 -6.76
N SER A 52 -5.69 4.93 -6.41
CA SER A 52 -5.05 5.71 -7.47
C SER A 52 -3.53 5.88 -7.40
N THR A 53 -2.93 6.19 -6.24
CA THR A 53 -1.57 6.78 -6.27
C THR A 53 -0.49 6.06 -5.47
N LEU A 54 -0.80 5.31 -4.42
CA LEU A 54 0.21 4.58 -3.63
C LEU A 54 0.27 3.09 -3.97
N PHE A 55 -0.86 2.44 -4.16
CA PHE A 55 -0.87 1.01 -4.51
C PHE A 55 -0.28 0.74 -5.90
N LYS A 56 -0.52 1.61 -6.89
CA LYS A 56 0.01 1.42 -8.25
C LYS A 56 1.55 1.38 -8.28
N PRO A 57 2.29 2.39 -7.77
CA PRO A 57 3.75 2.33 -7.79
C PRO A 57 4.32 1.22 -6.92
N ILE A 58 3.69 0.86 -5.80
CA ILE A 58 4.21 -0.22 -4.95
C ILE A 58 3.96 -1.60 -5.57
N VAL A 59 2.79 -1.84 -6.18
CA VAL A 59 2.52 -3.09 -6.90
C VAL A 59 3.40 -3.21 -8.15
N VAL A 60 3.62 -2.11 -8.87
CA VAL A 60 4.58 -2.09 -9.99
C VAL A 60 5.99 -2.38 -9.50
N SER A 61 6.45 -1.74 -8.43
CA SER A 61 7.77 -1.99 -7.85
C SER A 61 7.93 -3.44 -7.41
N LEU A 62 6.91 -4.02 -6.78
CA LEU A 62 6.87 -5.43 -6.39
C LEU A 62 6.97 -6.37 -7.60
N LEU A 63 6.24 -6.08 -8.69
CA LEU A 63 6.25 -6.85 -9.93
C LEU A 63 7.56 -6.68 -10.72
N GLU A 64 8.27 -5.57 -10.52
CA GLU A 64 9.59 -5.30 -11.10
C GLU A 64 10.73 -5.90 -10.28
N MET A 65 10.48 -6.32 -9.03
CA MET A 65 11.49 -7.03 -8.25
C MET A 65 11.90 -8.30 -8.98
N ARG A 66 13.19 -8.38 -9.30
CA ARG A 66 13.84 -9.58 -9.87
C ARG A 66 15.00 -9.99 -8.98
N GLN A 67 15.17 -11.29 -8.81
CA GLN A 67 16.38 -11.85 -8.24
C GLN A 67 17.55 -11.52 -9.16
N LYS A 68 18.61 -10.91 -8.62
CA LYS A 68 19.82 -10.57 -9.38
C LYS A 68 20.70 -11.81 -9.61
N GLU A 69 21.67 -11.74 -10.53
CA GLU A 69 22.60 -12.85 -10.85
C GLU A 69 23.34 -13.38 -9.64
N ASP A 70 23.89 -12.44 -8.88
CA ASP A 70 24.76 -12.76 -7.75
C ASP A 70 23.98 -12.79 -6.43
N GLU A 71 22.65 -12.70 -6.50
CA GLU A 71 21.80 -12.61 -5.32
C GLU A 71 21.26 -13.97 -4.90
N HIS A 72 21.66 -14.39 -3.70
CA HIS A 72 21.12 -15.58 -3.07
C HIS A 72 19.62 -15.44 -2.79
N LEU A 73 18.85 -16.52 -2.90
CA LEU A 73 17.39 -16.51 -2.73
C LEU A 73 16.95 -15.90 -1.39
N GLY A 74 17.70 -16.16 -0.31
CA GLY A 74 17.42 -15.59 1.01
C GLY A 74 17.57 -14.07 1.05
N LEU A 75 18.54 -13.51 0.32
CA LEU A 75 18.75 -12.06 0.22
C LEU A 75 17.62 -11.42 -0.60
N TYR A 76 17.23 -12.05 -1.71
CA TYR A 76 16.06 -11.65 -2.50
C TYR A 76 14.79 -11.66 -1.64
N LEU A 77 14.53 -12.74 -0.89
CA LEU A 77 13.38 -12.89 -0.01
C LEU A 77 13.34 -11.80 1.06
N ALA A 78 14.48 -11.44 1.64
CA ALA A 78 14.57 -10.37 2.63
C ALA A 78 14.16 -9.00 2.04
N ARG A 79 14.60 -8.67 0.81
CA ARG A 79 14.14 -7.46 0.12
C ARG A 79 12.66 -7.53 -0.23
N PHE A 80 12.21 -8.67 -0.73
CA PHE A 80 10.82 -8.87 -1.15
C PHE A 80 9.85 -8.73 0.03
N ILE A 81 10.18 -9.29 1.20
CA ILE A 81 9.39 -9.13 2.43
C ILE A 81 9.38 -7.67 2.90
N LYS A 82 10.51 -6.97 2.78
CA LYS A 82 10.60 -5.54 3.14
C LYS A 82 9.65 -4.70 2.29
N GLU A 83 9.61 -4.93 0.98
CA GLU A 83 8.74 -4.23 0.04
C GLU A 83 7.27 -4.55 0.32
N ILE A 84 6.96 -5.83 0.53
CA ILE A 84 5.62 -6.30 0.89
C ILE A 84 5.11 -5.65 2.15
N ARG A 85 5.93 -5.46 3.18
CA ARG A 85 5.51 -4.86 4.46
C ARG A 85 4.96 -3.43 4.28
N ALA A 86 5.36 -2.72 3.22
CA ALA A 86 4.85 -1.39 2.90
C ALA A 86 3.42 -1.39 2.32
N ILE A 87 2.87 -2.55 1.97
CA ILE A 87 1.53 -2.71 1.38
C ILE A 87 0.52 -3.16 2.46
N PRO A 88 -0.42 -2.30 2.88
CA PRO A 88 -1.56 -2.73 3.71
C PRO A 88 -2.56 -3.56 2.88
N ASP A 89 -3.28 -4.49 3.53
CA ASP A 89 -4.38 -5.30 2.94
C ASP A 89 -4.09 -5.99 1.59
N LYS A 90 -2.94 -6.65 1.51
CA LYS A 90 -2.48 -7.42 0.34
C LYS A 90 -3.16 -8.79 0.25
N HIS A 91 -3.72 -9.09 -0.92
CA HIS A 91 -4.28 -10.42 -1.21
C HIS A 91 -3.16 -11.47 -1.35
N PRO A 92 -3.22 -12.63 -0.64
CA PRO A 92 -2.16 -13.63 -0.65
C PRO A 92 -1.77 -14.12 -2.06
N SER A 93 -2.74 -14.29 -2.96
CA SER A 93 -2.47 -14.73 -4.32
C SER A 93 -1.62 -13.75 -5.13
N LEU A 94 -1.77 -12.43 -4.91
CA LEU A 94 -0.97 -11.42 -5.60
C LEU A 94 0.49 -11.46 -5.13
N VAL A 95 0.70 -11.68 -3.83
CA VAL A 95 2.03 -11.83 -3.24
C VAL A 95 2.75 -13.05 -3.82
N ILE A 96 2.05 -14.19 -3.93
CA ILE A 96 2.60 -15.43 -4.49
C ILE A 96 2.95 -15.24 -5.96
N GLN A 97 2.07 -14.63 -6.75
CA GLN A 97 2.32 -14.37 -8.17
C GLN A 97 3.52 -13.45 -8.38
N ALA A 98 3.59 -12.34 -7.66
CA ALA A 98 4.71 -11.41 -7.75
C ALA A 98 6.03 -12.08 -7.33
N PHE A 99 5.99 -12.92 -6.29
CA PHE A 99 7.14 -13.70 -5.86
C PHE A 99 7.64 -14.59 -7.00
N MET A 100 6.74 -15.42 -7.55
CA MET A 100 7.04 -16.36 -8.64
C MET A 100 7.60 -15.66 -9.89
N ILE A 101 7.03 -14.53 -10.29
CA ILE A 101 7.49 -13.74 -11.44
C ILE A 101 8.89 -13.16 -11.18
N GLY A 102 9.22 -12.86 -9.92
CA GLY A 102 10.48 -12.23 -9.53
C GLY A 102 11.65 -13.18 -9.28
N ILE A 103 11.41 -14.46 -9.00
CA ILE A 103 12.50 -15.44 -8.81
C ILE A 103 13.12 -15.79 -10.16
N ARG A 104 14.45 -15.97 -10.18
CA ARG A 104 15.09 -16.55 -11.35
C ARG A 104 14.72 -18.03 -11.47
N PRO A 105 14.43 -18.54 -12.69
CA PRO A 105 14.34 -19.96 -12.93
C PRO A 105 15.69 -20.60 -12.62
N SER A 106 15.83 -21.15 -11.42
CA SER A 106 16.95 -22.01 -11.05
C SER A 106 16.63 -23.45 -11.50
N ARG A 107 17.62 -24.36 -11.50
CA ARG A 107 17.37 -25.80 -11.74
C ARG A 107 16.21 -26.36 -10.89
N LEU A 108 15.96 -25.78 -9.71
CA LEU A 108 14.86 -26.13 -8.80
C LEU A 108 13.49 -25.63 -9.28
N PHE A 109 13.41 -24.53 -10.03
CA PHE A 109 12.16 -24.04 -10.62
C PHE A 109 11.60 -25.02 -11.66
N TRP A 110 12.49 -25.64 -12.44
CA TRP A 110 12.13 -26.69 -13.40
C TRP A 110 11.69 -27.99 -12.72
N LEU A 111 12.28 -28.34 -11.57
CA LEU A 111 11.90 -29.53 -10.78
C LEU A 111 10.57 -29.38 -10.02
N LEU A 112 10.04 -28.17 -9.89
CA LEU A 112 8.72 -27.92 -9.28
C LEU A 112 7.59 -27.87 -10.31
N MET A 113 7.95 -27.85 -11.60
CA MET A 113 7.02 -27.83 -12.74
C MET A 113 6.94 -29.19 -13.46
N GLU A 114 7.59 -30.22 -12.92
CA GLU A 114 7.54 -31.63 -13.32
C GLU A 114 7.04 -32.48 -12.15
#